data_AF-A0A1E4GQ58-F1
#
_entry.id   AF-A0A1E4GQ58-F1
#
_cell.length_a   1.000
_cell.length_b   1.000
_cell.length_c   1.000
_cell.angle_alpha   90.00
_cell.angle_beta   90.00
_cell.angle_gamma   90.00
#
_symmetry.space_group_name_H-M   'P 1'
#
loop_
_entity.id
_entity.type
_entity.pdbx_description
1 polymer ?
#
loop_
_entity_poly.entity_id
_entity_poly.type
_entity_poly.pdbx_seq_one_letter_code
_entity_poly.pdbx_strand_id
1 'polypeptide(L)'
;MAITTYAELKAAAANWLVRGDLTARIPEFVTLAEARLNRVLRHRLAEVEAPLPATAGARRLSLPQGFTEPLRLWLERPDGRLELPFVEASLLPLTAARGEPAAWSIDGDAVAFDRPCDEAYGFVLRMLRGFSLSDAAPTNALLSEAPDVYLFATVAEAGPFLRDAELTGAYEVRLERAVAELDAKHARSRKLSALRVDPGLMVLDAGR
;
A
#
# COMPACT_ATOMS: atom_id res chain seq x y z
N MET A 1 5.60 6.21 26.53
CA MET A 1 6.52 6.53 25.41
C MET A 1 5.72 6.33 24.13
N ALA A 2 5.65 7.33 23.26
CA ALA A 2 5.01 7.16 21.95
C ALA A 2 5.98 6.40 21.04
N ILE A 3 5.46 5.47 20.23
CA ILE A 3 6.24 4.76 19.20
C ILE A 3 5.93 5.45 17.89
N THR A 4 6.88 6.24 17.39
CA THR A 4 6.71 7.02 16.15
C THR A 4 7.75 6.68 15.11
N THR A 5 8.86 6.05 15.51
CA THR A 5 9.98 5.68 14.64
C THR A 5 10.37 4.21 14.77
N TYR A 6 11.10 3.70 13.79
CA TYR A 6 11.63 2.34 13.77
C TYR A 6 12.56 2.06 14.97
N ALA A 7 13.39 3.02 15.38
CA ALA A 7 14.26 2.87 16.55
C ALA A 7 13.44 2.75 17.84
N GLU A 8 12.38 3.54 17.99
CA GLU A 8 11.47 3.47 19.13
C GLU A 8 10.68 2.17 19.15
N LEU A 9 10.26 1.67 17.98
CA LEU A 9 9.60 0.36 17.86
C LEU A 9 10.53 -0.76 18.32
N LYS A 10 11.80 -0.74 17.88
CA LYS A 10 12.81 -1.71 18.30
C LYS A 10 13.03 -1.68 19.82
N ALA A 11 13.15 -0.48 20.39
CA ALA A 11 13.31 -0.31 21.83
C ALA A 11 12.07 -0.78 22.61
N ALA A 12 10.87 -0.47 22.13
CA ALA A 12 9.62 -0.92 22.73
C ALA A 12 9.49 -2.45 22.69
N ALA A 13 9.79 -3.09 21.56
CA ALA A 13 9.78 -4.55 21.46
C ALA A 13 10.78 -5.21 22.43
N ALA A 14 12.00 -4.69 22.54
CA ALA A 14 13.00 -5.19 23.50
C ALA A 14 12.50 -5.12 24.95
N ASN A 15 11.88 -3.99 25.32
CA ASN A 15 11.31 -3.77 26.64
C ASN A 15 10.14 -4.72 26.93
N TRP A 16 9.24 -4.92 25.96
CA TRP A 16 8.06 -5.78 26.11
C TRP A 16 8.40 -7.26 26.16
N LEU A 17 9.46 -7.68 25.45
CA LEU A 17 10.03 -9.01 25.56
C LEU A 17 10.83 -9.21 26.86
N VAL A 18 11.14 -8.13 27.59
CA VAL A 18 12.00 -8.13 28.79
C VAL A 18 13.37 -8.77 28.50
N ARG A 19 13.90 -8.57 27.28
CA ARG A 19 15.07 -9.28 26.75
C ARG A 19 15.95 -8.35 25.92
N GLY A 20 16.95 -7.74 26.57
CA GLY A 20 17.92 -6.86 25.90
C GLY A 20 18.89 -7.59 24.96
N ASP A 21 19.12 -8.89 25.16
CA ASP A 21 19.96 -9.75 24.33
C ASP A 21 19.36 -10.00 22.93
N LEU A 22 18.07 -9.73 22.74
CA LEU A 22 17.39 -9.89 21.45
C LEU A 22 17.50 -8.67 20.54
N THR A 23 18.13 -7.58 20.96
CA THR A 23 18.17 -6.31 20.21
C THR A 23 18.62 -6.47 18.75
N ALA A 24 19.59 -7.37 18.49
CA ALA A 24 20.06 -7.66 17.13
C ALA A 24 19.06 -8.49 16.29
N ARG A 25 18.12 -9.20 16.92
CA ARG A 25 17.11 -10.04 16.27
C ARG A 25 15.79 -9.31 16.02
N ILE A 26 15.50 -8.25 16.77
CA ILE A 26 14.25 -7.49 16.60
C ILE A 26 14.02 -7.03 15.15
N PRO A 27 15.03 -6.57 14.37
CA PRO A 27 14.84 -6.27 12.96
C PRO A 27 14.24 -7.43 12.13
N GLU A 28 14.62 -8.68 12.43
CA GLU A 28 14.09 -9.87 11.77
C GLU A 28 12.60 -10.06 12.11
N PHE A 29 12.23 -9.88 13.38
CA PHE A 29 10.83 -9.98 13.83
C PHE A 29 9.95 -8.87 13.24
N VAL A 30 10.48 -7.64 13.12
CA VAL A 30 9.77 -6.55 12.44
C VAL A 30 9.56 -6.90 10.96
N THR A 31 10.56 -7.48 10.29
CA THR A 31 10.42 -7.89 8.88
C THR A 31 9.33 -8.95 8.69
N LEU A 32 9.26 -9.94 9.58
CA LEU A 32 8.21 -10.97 9.57
C LEU A 32 6.82 -10.37 9.85
N ALA A 33 6.76 -9.47 10.85
CA ALA A 33 5.55 -8.76 11.19
C ALA A 33 5.04 -7.94 10.00
N GLU A 34 5.91 -7.22 9.30
CA GLU A 34 5.56 -6.45 8.10
C GLU A 34 5.08 -7.36 6.96
N ALA A 35 5.75 -8.49 6.71
CA ALA A 35 5.30 -9.46 5.72
C ALA A 35 3.90 -9.99 6.03
N ARG A 36 3.57 -10.22 7.30
CA ARG A 36 2.23 -10.62 7.74
C ARG A 36 1.23 -9.48 7.61
N LEU A 37 1.52 -8.31 8.15
CA LEU A 37 0.63 -7.14 8.13
C LEU A 37 0.30 -6.73 6.70
N ASN A 38 1.27 -6.76 5.78
CA ASN A 38 1.03 -6.44 4.36
C ASN A 38 0.12 -7.45 3.64
N ARG A 39 -0.05 -8.67 4.15
CA ARG A 39 -1.00 -9.65 3.61
C ARG A 39 -2.42 -9.46 4.14
N VAL A 40 -2.55 -8.98 5.39
CA VAL A 40 -3.84 -8.86 6.07
C VAL A 40 -4.45 -7.46 5.88
N LEU A 41 -3.62 -6.42 5.89
CA LEU A 41 -4.06 -5.03 5.86
C LEU A 41 -4.12 -4.49 4.43
N ARG A 42 -5.34 -4.46 3.85
CA ARG A 42 -5.62 -3.74 2.59
C ARG A 42 -6.29 -2.40 2.90
N HIS A 43 -5.51 -1.48 3.45
CA HIS A 43 -6.02 -0.23 4.01
C HIS A 43 -5.81 0.98 3.12
N ARG A 44 -6.66 2.02 3.33
CA ARG A 44 -6.44 3.35 2.74
C ARG A 44 -5.09 3.96 3.08
N LEU A 45 -4.46 3.52 4.17
CA LEU A 45 -3.13 3.98 4.58
C LEU A 45 -2.02 3.51 3.64
N ALA A 46 -2.26 2.42 2.90
CA ALA A 46 -1.34 1.91 1.88
C ALA A 46 -1.57 2.59 0.52
N GLU A 47 -2.66 3.33 0.34
CA GLU A 47 -2.96 3.98 -0.94
C GLU A 47 -2.01 5.17 -1.17
N VAL A 48 -1.28 5.13 -2.28
CA VAL A 48 -0.38 6.20 -2.71
C VAL A 48 -0.52 6.44 -4.21
N GLU A 49 -0.28 7.68 -4.64
CA GLU A 49 -0.04 8.01 -6.05
C GLU A 49 1.46 8.06 -6.31
N ALA A 50 1.91 7.37 -7.36
CA ALA A 50 3.30 7.33 -7.78
C ALA A 50 3.41 7.80 -9.24
N PRO A 51 4.29 8.78 -9.54
CA PRO A 51 4.55 9.19 -10.91
C PRO A 51 5.28 8.09 -11.67
N LEU A 52 4.89 7.88 -12.92
CA LEU A 52 5.45 6.93 -13.87
C LEU A 52 5.73 7.66 -15.20
N PRO A 53 6.86 8.38 -15.31
CA PRO A 53 7.21 9.06 -16.54
C PRO A 53 7.56 8.03 -17.63
N ALA A 54 6.94 8.16 -18.79
CA ALA A 54 7.24 7.40 -19.98
C ALA A 54 8.07 8.22 -20.97
N THR A 55 9.05 7.58 -21.60
CA THR A 55 9.79 8.15 -22.73
C THR A 55 9.17 7.69 -24.05
N ALA A 56 9.43 8.44 -25.13
CA ALA A 56 9.02 8.03 -26.47
C ALA A 56 9.56 6.63 -26.81
N GLY A 57 8.69 5.75 -27.27
CA GLY A 57 8.96 4.35 -27.57
C GLY A 57 8.82 3.40 -26.36
N ALA A 58 8.61 3.90 -25.14
CA ALA A 58 8.36 3.06 -23.99
C ALA A 58 6.98 2.39 -24.09
N ARG A 59 6.95 1.05 -23.99
CA ARG A 59 5.70 0.28 -23.82
C ARG A 59 5.56 -0.28 -22.40
N ARG A 60 6.68 -0.41 -21.69
CA ARG A 60 6.73 -0.97 -20.34
C ARG A 60 7.47 0.00 -19.44
N LEU A 61 6.96 0.22 -18.23
CA LEU A 61 7.57 1.02 -17.18
C LEU A 61 7.73 0.15 -15.94
N SER A 62 8.87 0.24 -15.27
CA SER A 62 9.09 -0.49 -14.02
C SER A 62 8.07 -0.05 -12.96
N LEU A 63 7.61 -1.01 -12.16
CA LEU A 63 6.71 -0.69 -11.06
C LEU A 63 7.38 0.20 -10.01
N PRO A 64 6.65 1.14 -9.40
CA PRO A 64 7.19 1.95 -8.32
C PRO A 64 7.62 1.09 -7.12
N GLN A 65 8.60 1.56 -6.35
CA GLN A 65 9.07 0.86 -5.16
C GLN A 65 7.94 0.59 -4.16
N GLY A 66 7.90 -0.63 -3.64
CA GLY A 66 6.92 -1.07 -2.66
C GLY A 66 5.53 -1.31 -3.24
N PHE A 67 5.36 -1.31 -4.57
CA PHE A 67 4.11 -1.70 -5.22
C PHE A 67 3.63 -3.06 -4.73
N THR A 68 2.36 -3.13 -4.34
CA THR A 68 1.68 -4.39 -4.00
C THR A 68 0.48 -4.65 -4.88
N GLU A 69 -0.26 -3.60 -5.24
CA GLU A 69 -1.50 -3.76 -6.01
C GLU A 69 -1.81 -2.53 -6.86
N PRO A 70 -2.24 -2.72 -8.13
CA PRO A 70 -2.74 -1.63 -8.95
C PRO A 70 -4.15 -1.22 -8.50
N LEU A 71 -4.41 0.08 -8.42
CA LEU A 71 -5.77 0.58 -8.23
C LEU A 71 -6.28 1.29 -9.49
N ARG A 72 -5.56 2.30 -9.97
CA ARG A 72 -5.91 3.09 -11.16
C ARG A 72 -4.65 3.70 -11.78
N LEU A 73 -4.67 3.94 -13.09
CA LEU A 73 -3.62 4.65 -13.79
C LEU A 73 -4.25 5.82 -14.55
N TRP A 74 -3.65 7.00 -14.44
CA TRP A 74 -4.03 8.15 -15.25
C TRP A 74 -2.89 8.58 -16.15
N LEU A 75 -3.24 9.03 -17.35
CA LEU A 75 -2.42 9.84 -18.21
C LEU A 75 -2.64 11.32 -17.86
N GLU A 76 -1.56 12.03 -17.53
CA GLU A 76 -1.56 13.47 -17.26
C GLU A 76 -1.60 14.27 -18.57
N ARG A 77 -2.44 15.31 -18.59
CA ARG A 77 -2.59 16.23 -19.70
C ARG A 77 -2.70 17.67 -19.19
N PRO A 78 -2.47 18.69 -20.04
CA PRO A 78 -2.61 20.09 -19.64
C PRO A 78 -4.03 20.45 -19.14
N ASP A 79 -5.05 19.76 -19.64
CA ASP A 79 -6.48 19.97 -19.35
C ASP A 79 -7.03 19.05 -18.24
N GLY A 80 -6.22 18.13 -17.71
CA GLY A 80 -6.62 17.23 -16.63
C GLY A 80 -5.96 15.86 -16.71
N ARG A 81 -6.66 14.84 -16.20
CA ARG A 81 -6.20 13.45 -16.17
C ARG A 81 -7.17 12.55 -16.91
N LEU A 82 -6.65 11.69 -17.77
CA LEU A 82 -7.42 10.64 -18.44
C LEU A 82 -7.18 9.30 -17.73
N GLU A 83 -8.22 8.70 -17.16
CA GLU A 83 -8.11 7.36 -16.56
C GLU A 83 -8.01 6.30 -17.66
N LEU A 84 -6.96 5.48 -17.62
CA LEU A 84 -6.79 4.40 -18.57
C LEU A 84 -7.44 3.11 -18.04
N PRO A 85 -8.20 2.37 -18.86
CA PRO A 85 -8.78 1.09 -18.47
C PRO A 85 -7.69 0.04 -18.23
N PHE A 86 -7.84 -0.69 -17.12
CA PHE A 86 -7.04 -1.87 -16.84
C PHE A 86 -7.56 -3.06 -17.64
N VAL A 87 -6.65 -3.76 -18.31
CA VAL A 87 -6.92 -5.02 -19.03
C VAL A 87 -5.96 -6.07 -18.46
N GLU A 88 -6.44 -7.30 -18.28
CA GLU A 88 -5.58 -8.42 -17.87
C GLU A 88 -4.46 -8.65 -18.91
N ALA A 89 -3.27 -9.02 -18.45
CA ALA A 89 -2.05 -9.00 -19.27
C ALA A 89 -2.14 -9.91 -20.50
N SER A 90 -2.75 -11.09 -20.38
CA SER A 90 -2.94 -12.02 -21.50
C SER A 90 -3.97 -11.54 -22.53
N LEU A 91 -4.84 -10.60 -22.15
CA LEU A 91 -5.90 -10.02 -22.98
C LEU A 91 -5.57 -8.62 -23.51
N LEU A 92 -4.42 -8.03 -23.13
CA LEU A 92 -4.05 -6.68 -23.53
C LEU A 92 -3.86 -6.61 -25.06
N PRO A 93 -4.64 -5.79 -25.79
CA PRO A 93 -4.56 -5.74 -27.25
C PRO A 93 -3.27 -5.05 -27.69
N LEU A 94 -2.34 -5.80 -28.28
CA LEU A 94 -1.02 -5.27 -28.61
C LEU A 94 -0.96 -4.68 -30.01
N THR A 95 -0.45 -3.45 -30.09
CA THR A 95 -0.17 -2.76 -31.35
C THR A 95 1.30 -2.36 -31.43
N ALA A 96 1.95 -2.65 -32.56
CA ALA A 96 3.36 -2.28 -32.78
C ALA A 96 3.55 -0.82 -33.21
N ALA A 97 2.51 -0.21 -33.79
CA ALA A 97 2.52 1.20 -34.14
C ALA A 97 2.60 2.06 -32.86
N ARG A 98 3.41 3.11 -32.91
CA ARG A 98 3.50 4.07 -31.82
C ARG A 98 2.23 4.92 -31.75
N GLY A 99 1.84 5.30 -30.55
CA GLY A 99 0.74 6.21 -30.31
C GLY A 99 0.51 6.41 -28.81
N GLU A 100 -0.46 7.25 -28.48
CA GLU A 100 -0.90 7.42 -27.10
C GLU A 100 -1.47 6.11 -26.54
N PRO A 101 -0.97 5.62 -25.39
CA PRO A 101 -1.52 4.44 -24.73
C PRO A 101 -2.99 4.59 -24.35
N ALA A 102 -3.79 3.58 -24.69
CA ALA A 102 -5.24 3.56 -24.46
C ALA A 102 -5.66 2.52 -23.42
N ALA A 103 -4.81 1.55 -23.09
CA ALA A 103 -5.05 0.57 -22.03
C ALA A 103 -3.73 0.15 -21.38
N TRP A 104 -3.83 -0.36 -20.16
CA TRP A 104 -2.66 -0.80 -19.41
C TRP A 104 -2.93 -2.09 -18.64
N SER A 105 -1.84 -2.72 -18.22
CA SER A 105 -1.84 -3.93 -17.42
C SER A 105 -0.65 -3.98 -16.47
N ILE A 106 -0.67 -4.95 -15.56
CA ILE A 106 0.50 -5.36 -14.78
C ILE A 106 1.02 -6.66 -15.39
N ASP A 107 2.22 -6.60 -15.97
CA ASP A 107 2.89 -7.74 -16.60
C ASP A 107 4.25 -7.95 -15.93
N GLY A 108 4.31 -8.93 -15.02
CA GLY A 108 5.48 -9.21 -14.19
C GLY A 108 5.81 -8.04 -13.25
N ASP A 109 6.97 -7.44 -13.45
CA ASP A 109 7.52 -6.33 -12.67
C ASP A 109 7.29 -4.95 -13.33
N ALA A 110 6.40 -4.88 -14.32
CA ALA A 110 6.17 -3.68 -15.11
C ALA A 110 4.68 -3.34 -15.29
N VAL A 111 4.40 -2.03 -15.35
CA VAL A 111 3.21 -1.52 -16.02
C VAL A 111 3.43 -1.66 -17.53
N ALA A 112 2.53 -2.35 -18.21
CA ALA A 112 2.59 -2.57 -19.64
C ALA A 112 1.42 -1.88 -20.35
N PHE A 113 1.70 -1.24 -21.48
CA PHE A 113 0.72 -0.55 -22.32
C PHE A 113 0.33 -1.37 -23.56
N ASP A 114 -0.84 -1.06 -24.12
CA ASP A 114 -1.34 -1.63 -25.39
C ASP A 114 -0.42 -1.33 -26.58
N ARG A 115 0.32 -0.21 -26.52
CA ARG A 115 1.25 0.22 -27.56
C ARG A 115 2.46 0.97 -27.00
N PRO A 116 3.56 1.10 -27.76
CA PRO A 116 4.66 2.00 -27.42
C PRO A 116 4.22 3.46 -27.53
N CYS A 117 4.62 4.30 -26.57
CA CYS A 117 4.38 5.73 -26.61
C CYS A 117 5.00 6.36 -27.87
N ASP A 118 4.28 7.22 -28.57
CA ASP A 118 4.79 8.05 -29.66
C ASP A 118 5.61 9.25 -29.16
N GLU A 119 5.26 9.79 -28.00
CA GLU A 119 6.01 10.85 -27.31
C GLU A 119 6.26 10.53 -25.84
N ALA A 120 6.77 11.50 -25.08
CA ALA A 120 6.92 11.37 -23.64
C ALA A 120 5.59 11.67 -22.94
N TYR A 121 5.19 10.81 -22.00
CA TYR A 121 3.95 10.95 -21.25
C TYR A 121 4.19 10.92 -19.74
N GLY A 122 3.40 11.71 -19.01
CA GLY A 122 3.34 11.60 -17.55
C GLY A 122 2.20 10.67 -17.17
N PHE A 123 2.50 9.53 -16.57
CA PHE A 123 1.47 8.70 -15.93
C PHE A 123 1.51 8.85 -14.42
N VAL A 124 0.36 8.67 -13.78
CA VAL A 124 0.25 8.57 -12.32
C VAL A 124 -0.47 7.27 -11.98
N LEU A 125 0.21 6.39 -11.26
CA LEU A 125 -0.34 5.14 -10.76
C LEU A 125 -0.82 5.33 -9.33
N ARG A 126 -2.11 5.17 -9.09
CA ARG A 126 -2.63 4.89 -7.76
C ARG A 126 -2.48 3.40 -7.50
N MET A 127 -1.81 3.09 -6.40
CA MET A 127 -1.49 1.73 -6.00
C MET A 127 -1.61 1.57 -4.49
N LEU A 128 -1.63 0.32 -4.04
CA LEU A 128 -1.24 0.01 -2.68
C LEU A 128 0.29 -0.11 -2.60
N ARG A 129 0.86 0.46 -1.54
CA ARG A 129 2.26 0.32 -1.16
C ARG A 129 2.36 -0.49 0.13
N GLY A 130 3.26 -1.47 0.16
CA GLY A 130 3.57 -2.20 1.38
C GLY A 130 4.15 -1.28 2.47
N PHE A 131 3.80 -1.56 3.72
CA PHE A 131 4.42 -0.94 4.87
C PHE A 131 5.78 -1.60 5.12
N SER A 132 6.83 -0.78 5.17
CA SER A 132 8.18 -1.23 5.50
C SER A 132 8.88 -0.17 6.35
N LEU A 133 9.63 -0.62 7.35
CA LEU A 133 10.47 0.23 8.20
C LEU A 133 11.94 -0.13 8.01
N SER A 134 12.78 0.89 8.02
CA SER A 134 14.23 0.73 8.01
C SER A 134 14.87 1.94 8.68
N ASP A 135 16.19 1.90 8.93
CA ASP A 135 16.86 3.09 9.47
C ASP A 135 16.86 4.26 8.45
N ALA A 136 16.78 3.98 7.14
CA ALA A 136 16.64 4.98 6.08
C ALA A 136 15.20 5.47 5.86
N ALA A 137 14.20 4.66 6.24
CA ALA A 137 12.77 4.99 6.20
C ALA A 137 12.14 4.64 7.56
N PRO A 138 12.38 5.47 8.59
CA PRO A 138 12.06 5.10 9.97
C PRO A 138 10.58 5.24 10.32
N THR A 139 9.73 5.71 9.41
CA THR A 139 8.31 5.92 9.65
C THR A 139 7.48 5.47 8.46
N ASN A 140 6.23 5.07 8.70
CA ASN A 140 5.23 4.87 7.67
C ASN A 140 3.81 5.13 8.22
N ALA A 141 2.82 5.18 7.33
CA ALA A 141 1.46 5.54 7.68
C ALA A 141 0.82 4.60 8.72
N LEU A 142 1.15 3.30 8.69
CA LEU A 142 0.61 2.34 9.66
C LEU A 142 1.24 2.56 11.05
N LEU A 143 2.55 2.79 11.15
CA LEU A 143 3.21 3.08 12.43
C LEU A 143 2.69 4.38 13.05
N SER A 144 2.42 5.39 12.24
CA SER A 144 1.87 6.67 12.72
C SER A 144 0.43 6.55 13.22
N GLU A 145 -0.41 5.74 12.58
CA GLU A 145 -1.84 5.61 12.92
C GLU A 145 -2.10 4.57 14.01
N ALA A 146 -1.40 3.43 13.96
CA ALA A 146 -1.63 2.25 14.81
C ALA A 146 -0.29 1.62 15.25
N PRO A 147 0.49 2.31 16.09
CA PRO A 147 1.79 1.81 16.56
C PRO A 147 1.70 0.51 17.38
N ASP A 148 0.54 0.28 18.01
CA ASP A 148 0.22 -0.94 18.76
C ASP A 148 0.13 -2.17 17.86
N VAL A 149 -0.46 -2.06 16.66
CA VAL A 149 -0.49 -3.15 15.67
C VAL A 149 0.92 -3.59 15.29
N TYR A 150 1.81 -2.63 15.05
CA TYR A 150 3.22 -2.89 14.75
C TYR A 150 3.93 -3.60 15.92
N LEU A 151 3.74 -3.08 17.14
CA LEU A 151 4.36 -3.65 18.33
C LEU A 151 3.87 -5.07 18.60
N PHE A 152 2.55 -5.31 18.58
CA PHE A 152 1.99 -6.62 18.87
C PHE A 152 2.38 -7.65 17.82
N ALA A 153 2.39 -7.28 16.54
CA ALA A 153 2.89 -8.17 15.49
C ALA A 153 4.37 -8.49 15.71
N THR A 154 5.22 -7.49 15.98
CA THR A 154 6.65 -7.71 16.22
C THR A 154 6.89 -8.65 17.41
N VAL A 155 6.15 -8.47 18.50
CA VAL A 155 6.29 -9.32 19.70
C VAL A 155 5.73 -10.73 19.46
N ALA A 156 4.62 -10.88 18.73
CA ALA A 156 4.07 -12.17 18.37
C ALA A 156 5.05 -13.02 17.53
N GLU A 157 5.70 -12.40 16.53
CA GLU A 157 6.68 -13.06 15.66
C GLU A 157 7.99 -13.42 16.39
N ALA A 158 8.28 -12.81 17.53
CA ALA A 158 9.42 -13.18 18.37
C ALA A 158 9.20 -14.49 19.15
N GLY A 159 7.94 -14.84 19.46
CA GLY A 159 7.63 -15.97 20.32
C GLY A 159 8.08 -17.35 19.80
N PRO A 160 7.96 -17.68 18.50
CA PRO A 160 8.53 -18.92 17.94
C PRO A 160 10.05 -19.04 18.14
N PHE A 161 10.79 -17.93 18.02
CA PHE A 161 12.23 -17.91 18.28
C PHE A 161 12.53 -18.17 19.77
N LEU A 162 11.72 -17.60 20.67
CA LEU A 162 11.83 -17.79 22.11
C LEU A 162 11.29 -19.13 22.60
N ARG A 163 10.59 -19.87 21.72
CA ARG A 163 9.83 -21.09 22.07
C ARG A 163 8.82 -20.84 23.18
N ASP A 164 8.24 -19.63 23.19
CA ASP A 164 7.28 -19.19 24.19
C ASP A 164 5.88 -19.13 23.55
N ALA A 165 5.17 -20.27 23.61
CA ALA A 165 3.84 -20.40 23.03
C ALA A 165 2.79 -19.56 23.76
N GLU A 166 2.98 -19.30 25.06
CA GLU A 166 2.07 -18.48 25.85
C GLU A 166 2.19 -17.00 25.43
N LEU A 167 3.42 -16.51 25.29
CA LEU A 167 3.68 -15.18 24.74
C LEU A 167 3.12 -15.04 23.33
N THR A 168 3.42 -15.98 22.42
CA THR A 168 2.84 -15.95 21.07
C THR A 168 1.33 -15.87 21.14
N GLY A 169 0.66 -16.80 21.83
CA GLY A 169 -0.80 -16.81 21.92
C GLY A 169 -1.39 -15.51 22.50
N ALA A 170 -0.77 -14.94 23.54
CA ALA A 170 -1.23 -13.70 24.14
C ALA A 170 -1.14 -12.50 23.18
N TYR A 171 -0.05 -12.38 22.41
CA TYR A 171 0.14 -11.28 21.47
C TYR A 171 -0.59 -11.48 20.15
N GLU A 172 -0.84 -12.72 19.73
CA GLU A 172 -1.75 -13.02 18.62
C GLU A 172 -3.16 -12.50 18.91
N VAL A 173 -3.72 -12.79 20.09
CA VAL A 173 -5.06 -12.31 20.48
C VAL A 173 -5.11 -10.78 20.54
N ARG A 174 -4.04 -10.12 21.01
CA ARG A 174 -3.96 -8.64 21.02
C ARG A 174 -3.87 -8.07 19.62
N LEU A 175 -3.05 -8.67 18.76
CA LEU A 175 -2.90 -8.28 17.37
C LEU A 175 -4.22 -8.39 16.61
N GLU A 176 -4.91 -9.53 16.71
CA GLU A 176 -6.20 -9.75 16.06
C GLU A 176 -7.23 -8.67 16.43
N ARG A 177 -7.31 -8.33 17.73
CA ARG A 177 -8.22 -7.27 18.20
C ARG A 177 -7.83 -5.90 17.64
N ALA A 178 -6.54 -5.53 17.72
CA ALA A 178 -6.06 -4.25 17.21
C ALA A 178 -6.29 -4.10 15.70
N VAL A 179 -6.05 -5.16 14.93
CA VAL A 179 -6.34 -5.21 13.49
C VAL A 179 -7.83 -5.04 13.23
N ALA A 180 -8.70 -5.78 13.94
CA ALA A 180 -10.15 -5.67 13.77
C ALA A 180 -10.69 -4.25 14.09
N GLU A 181 -10.15 -3.60 15.12
CA GLU A 181 -10.49 -2.21 15.46
C GLU A 181 -10.06 -1.22 14.37
N LEU A 182 -8.85 -1.41 13.84
CA LEU A 182 -8.31 -0.62 12.74
C LEU A 182 -9.15 -0.79 11.46
N ASP A 183 -9.50 -2.03 11.11
CA ASP A 183 -10.43 -2.37 10.02
C ASP A 183 -11.78 -1.68 10.17
N ALA A 184 -12.39 -1.79 11.36
CA ALA A 184 -13.68 -1.15 11.64
C ALA A 184 -13.60 0.39 11.50
N LYS A 185 -12.50 1.01 11.95
CA LYS A 185 -12.25 2.45 11.78
C LYS A 185 -12.15 2.84 10.31
N HIS A 186 -11.37 2.09 9.52
CA HIS A 186 -11.21 2.36 8.09
C HIS A 186 -12.49 2.12 7.28
N ALA A 187 -13.25 1.07 7.61
CA ALA A 187 -14.54 0.79 6.98
C ALA A 187 -15.53 1.94 7.19
N ARG A 188 -15.59 2.53 8.39
CA ARG A 188 -16.42 3.71 8.67
C ARG A 188 -16.01 4.92 7.81
N SER A 189 -14.71 5.17 7.67
CA SER A 189 -14.18 6.26 6.86
C SER A 189 -14.54 6.12 5.38
N ARG A 190 -14.46 4.91 4.80
CA ARG A 190 -14.87 4.67 3.41
C ARG A 190 -16.37 4.81 3.18
N LYS A 191 -17.22 4.36 4.12
CA LYS A 191 -18.68 4.52 4.02
C LYS A 191 -19.11 5.98 3.91
N LEU A 192 -18.43 6.89 4.61
CA LEU A 192 -18.70 8.33 4.49
C LEU A 192 -18.32 8.88 3.10
N SER A 193 -17.26 8.35 2.49
CA SER A 193 -16.86 8.74 1.14
C SER A 193 -17.87 8.31 0.06
N ALA A 194 -18.60 7.21 0.28
CA ALA A 194 -19.64 6.73 -0.64
C ALA A 194 -20.92 7.59 -0.61
N LEU A 195 -21.11 8.43 0.41
CA LEU A 195 -22.28 9.29 0.56
C LEU A 195 -22.18 10.64 -0.19
N ARG A 196 -21.11 10.89 -0.95
CA ARG A 196 -21.10 11.97 -1.96
C ARG A 196 -21.64 11.41 -3.28
N VAL A 197 -22.94 11.57 -3.48
CA VAL A 197 -23.61 11.26 -4.76
C VAL A 197 -23.33 12.38 -5.76
N ASP A 198 -23.16 12.00 -7.02
CA ASP A 198 -22.87 12.83 -8.20
C ASP A 198 -23.63 14.17 -8.24
N PRO A 199 -22.98 15.30 -8.60
CA PRO A 199 -23.66 16.57 -8.86
C PRO A 199 -24.60 16.54 -10.09
N GLY A 200 -24.62 15.44 -10.86
CA GLY A 200 -25.43 15.28 -12.07
C GLY A 200 -26.94 15.11 -11.84
N LEU A 201 -27.42 14.92 -10.61
CA LEU A 201 -28.85 14.71 -10.33
C LEU A 201 -29.61 15.95 -9.83
N MET A 202 -28.96 17.11 -9.65
CA MET A 202 -29.62 18.32 -9.09
C MET A 202 -30.18 19.31 -10.13
N VAL A 203 -30.08 19.04 -11.44
CA VAL A 203 -30.42 20.05 -12.48
C VAL A 203 -31.73 19.75 -13.26
N LEU A 204 -32.49 18.71 -12.92
CA LEU A 204 -33.70 18.35 -13.68
C LEU A 204 -35.05 18.74 -13.05
N ASP A 205 -35.10 19.67 -12.08
CA ASP A 205 -36.39 20.09 -11.50
C ASP A 205 -36.56 21.59 -11.28
N ALA A 206 -36.07 22.40 -12.23
CA ALA A 206 -36.40 23.83 -12.31
C ALA A 206 -36.70 24.23 -13.76
N GLY A 207 -37.93 23.98 -14.21
CA GLY A 207 -38.38 24.35 -15.55
C GLY A 207 -39.80 23.91 -15.89
N ARG A 208 -40.79 24.36 -15.11
CA ARG A 208 -42.17 24.55 -15.56
C ARG A 208 -42.59 25.99 -15.28
#